data_AF-A0A350V3B4-F1
#
_entry.id   AF-A0A350V3B4-F1
#
_cell.length_a   1.000
_cell.length_b   1.000
_cell.length_c   1.000
_cell.angle_alpha   90.00
_cell.angle_beta   90.00
_cell.angle_gamma   90.00
#
_symmetry.space_group_name_H-M   'P 1'
#
loop_
_entity.id
_entity.type
_entity.pdbx_description
1 polymer ?
#
loop_
_entity_poly.entity_id
_entity_poly.type
_entity_poly.pdbx_seq_one_letter_code
_entity_poly.pdbx_strand_id
1 'polypeptide(L)'
;MQPCLRAAKELIGKILVRKEKGKLYSGVIVETEAYLGSRDAASHSFNGPTKRNSVMFGEGGFAYVYFTYGNHYCVNAVTGKAGVAHAVLIRALEPLEGISNMMKNRGTEDVYLLCRGPGNLCRAMKIDGSLNGASLLGDDIFLAELPREKRIKVKRTLRIGITKNPGKLYRFIDPQSPFVSRINYKKLLKANLKKVSA
;
A
#
# COMPACT_ATOMS: atom_id res chain seq x y z
N MET A 1 -18.09 7.98 -1.86
CA MET A 1 -17.08 6.98 -2.24
C MET A 1 -17.28 5.76 -1.36
N GLN A 2 -17.24 4.53 -1.91
CA GLN A 2 -17.38 3.29 -1.11
C GLN A 2 -16.34 3.25 0.03
N PRO A 3 -16.64 2.67 1.21
CA PRO A 3 -15.73 2.66 2.35
C PRO A 3 -14.28 2.22 2.06
N CYS A 4 -14.07 1.10 1.36
CA CYS A 4 -12.72 0.63 1.04
C CYS A 4 -11.94 1.61 0.13
N LEU A 5 -12.60 2.22 -0.86
CA LEU A 5 -12.00 3.26 -1.69
C LEU A 5 -11.68 4.54 -0.89
N ARG A 6 -12.50 4.85 0.11
CA ARG A 6 -12.27 5.95 1.04
C ARG A 6 -11.05 5.68 1.91
N ALA A 7 -10.98 4.51 2.53
CA ALA A 7 -9.82 4.10 3.31
C ALA A 7 -8.54 4.14 2.47
N ALA A 8 -8.56 3.63 1.23
CA ALA A 8 -7.39 3.67 0.36
C ALA A 8 -6.90 5.09 0.07
N LYS A 9 -7.81 6.04 -0.13
CA LYS A 9 -7.48 7.47 -0.28
C LYS A 9 -6.93 8.06 1.02
N GLU A 10 -7.55 7.77 2.15
CA GLU A 10 -7.22 8.33 3.46
C GLU A 10 -5.91 7.80 4.02
N LEU A 11 -5.46 6.61 3.60
CA LEU A 11 -4.14 6.09 3.94
C LEU A 11 -3.00 6.88 3.28
N ILE A 12 -3.25 7.59 2.16
CA ILE A 12 -2.22 8.41 1.52
C ILE A 12 -1.82 9.56 2.47
N GLY A 13 -0.53 9.65 2.79
CA GLY A 13 0.02 10.64 3.71
C GLY A 13 0.15 10.17 5.16
N LYS A 14 -0.45 9.02 5.53
CA LYS A 14 -0.20 8.36 6.82
C LYS A 14 1.16 7.68 6.83
N ILE A 15 1.64 7.29 8.01
CA ILE A 15 2.90 6.59 8.18
C ILE A 15 2.61 5.12 8.45
N LEU A 16 3.29 4.22 7.72
CA LEU A 16 3.41 2.82 8.15
C LEU A 16 4.66 2.69 9.00
N VAL A 17 4.52 2.14 10.20
CA VAL A 17 5.62 1.93 11.15
C VAL A 17 5.78 0.43 11.41
N ARG A 18 7.03 -0.04 11.48
CA ARG A 18 7.40 -1.40 11.86
C ARG A 18 8.50 -1.35 12.92
N LYS A 19 8.27 -1.94 14.08
CA LYS A 19 9.28 -2.18 15.12
C LYS A 19 9.75 -3.63 15.05
N GLU A 20 11.03 -3.87 14.83
CA GLU A 20 11.57 -5.23 14.76
C GLU A 20 12.91 -5.37 15.46
N LYS A 21 12.97 -6.22 16.50
CA LYS A 21 14.20 -6.49 17.27
C LYS A 21 14.95 -5.21 17.68
N GLY A 22 14.20 -4.24 18.22
CA GLY A 22 14.73 -2.94 18.64
C GLY A 22 15.00 -1.94 17.51
N LYS A 23 14.75 -2.29 16.24
CA LYS A 23 14.89 -1.38 15.10
C LYS A 23 13.54 -0.79 14.72
N LEU A 24 13.54 0.49 14.37
CA LEU A 24 12.36 1.19 13.86
C LEU A 24 12.52 1.42 12.35
N TYR A 25 11.47 1.08 11.61
CA TYR A 25 11.32 1.36 10.18
C TYR A 25 10.04 2.14 9.99
N SER A 26 10.09 3.27 9.28
CA SER A 26 8.87 4.03 8.99
C SER A 26 8.92 4.67 7.62
N GLY A 27 7.74 4.91 7.04
CA GLY A 27 7.62 5.64 5.79
C GLY A 27 6.22 6.15 5.54
N VAL A 28 6.12 7.30 4.87
CA VAL A 28 4.84 7.88 4.45
C VAL A 28 4.26 7.04 3.33
N ILE A 29 3.01 6.64 3.44
CA ILE A 29 2.27 5.94 2.40
C ILE A 29 1.96 6.91 1.26
N VAL A 30 2.55 6.67 0.09
CA VAL A 30 2.38 7.52 -1.10
C VAL A 30 1.60 6.83 -2.21
N GLU A 31 1.32 5.53 -2.07
CA GLU A 31 0.56 4.75 -3.04
C GLU A 31 -0.18 3.58 -2.39
N THR A 32 -1.45 3.42 -2.76
CA THR A 32 -2.32 2.33 -2.30
C THR A 32 -3.20 1.77 -3.43
N GLU A 33 -3.68 0.54 -3.27
CA GLU A 33 -4.71 -0.07 -4.13
C GLU A 33 -5.84 -0.68 -3.30
N ALA A 34 -7.08 -0.38 -3.68
CA ALA A 34 -8.25 -0.96 -3.05
C ALA A 34 -8.69 -2.27 -3.72
N TYR A 35 -9.09 -3.24 -2.89
CA TYR A 35 -9.65 -4.53 -3.29
C TYR A 35 -11.00 -4.75 -2.57
N LEU A 36 -12.07 -4.88 -3.36
CA LEU A 36 -13.45 -4.77 -2.88
C LEU A 36 -14.14 -6.14 -2.67
N GLY A 37 -13.35 -7.17 -2.34
CA GLY A 37 -13.88 -8.50 -2.08
C GLY A 37 -14.65 -9.12 -3.24
N SER A 38 -15.82 -9.67 -2.94
CA SER A 38 -16.71 -10.34 -3.91
C SER A 38 -17.15 -9.44 -5.07
N ARG A 39 -17.01 -8.11 -4.96
CA ARG A 39 -17.34 -7.14 -6.02
C ARG A 39 -16.16 -6.83 -6.95
N ASP A 40 -15.05 -7.54 -6.80
CA ASP A 40 -13.81 -7.25 -7.51
C ASP A 40 -13.05 -8.52 -7.89
N ALA A 41 -13.12 -8.90 -9.16
CA ALA A 41 -12.47 -10.09 -9.70
C ALA A 41 -10.93 -10.09 -9.59
N ALA A 42 -10.31 -8.94 -9.26
CA ALA A 42 -8.88 -8.86 -8.95
C ALA A 42 -8.55 -9.18 -7.48
N SER A 43 -9.55 -9.24 -6.60
CA SER A 43 -9.37 -9.49 -5.17
C SER A 43 -9.10 -10.96 -4.89
N HIS A 44 -8.22 -11.24 -3.92
CA HIS A 44 -8.01 -12.60 -3.40
C HIS A 44 -9.26 -13.21 -2.76
N SER A 45 -10.20 -12.37 -2.30
CA SER A 45 -11.47 -12.78 -1.69
C SER A 45 -12.64 -12.81 -2.67
N PHE A 46 -12.41 -12.67 -3.98
CA PHE A 46 -13.48 -12.67 -4.98
C PHE A 46 -14.31 -13.97 -4.94
N ASN A 47 -13.63 -15.12 -4.85
CA ASN A 47 -14.23 -16.45 -4.80
C ASN A 47 -14.58 -16.90 -3.36
N GLY A 48 -14.60 -15.98 -2.40
CA GLY A 48 -14.89 -16.30 -1.00
C GLY A 48 -13.66 -16.64 -0.15
N PRO A 49 -13.89 -17.12 1.08
CA PRO A 49 -12.85 -17.35 2.07
C PRO A 49 -12.03 -18.61 1.79
N THR A 50 -10.74 -18.52 2.08
CA THR A 50 -9.74 -19.59 2.05
C THR A 50 -8.83 -19.44 3.27
N LYS A 51 -8.07 -20.48 3.62
CA LYS A 51 -7.07 -20.38 4.70
C LYS A 51 -6.08 -19.22 4.49
N ARG A 52 -5.76 -18.91 3.23
CA ARG A 52 -4.80 -17.85 2.88
C ARG A 52 -5.36 -16.43 3.05
N ASN A 53 -6.64 -16.21 2.77
CA ASN A 53 -7.24 -14.86 2.77
C ASN A 53 -8.19 -14.63 3.96
N SER A 54 -8.25 -15.56 4.92
CA SER A 54 -9.19 -15.54 6.05
C SER A 54 -9.14 -14.22 6.83
N VAL A 55 -7.93 -13.66 7.03
CA VAL A 55 -7.72 -12.36 7.69
C VAL A 55 -8.53 -11.24 7.03
N MET A 56 -8.70 -11.26 5.70
CA MET A 56 -9.49 -10.25 5.00
C MET A 56 -10.96 -10.24 5.44
N PHE A 57 -11.50 -11.37 5.90
CA PHE A 57 -12.89 -11.50 6.35
C PHE A 57 -13.07 -11.16 7.84
N GLY A 58 -12.00 -10.82 8.56
CA GLY A 58 -12.05 -10.32 9.93
C GLY A 58 -12.50 -8.86 10.01
N GLU A 59 -12.39 -8.28 11.21
CA GLU A 59 -12.60 -6.85 11.40
C GLU A 59 -11.51 -6.00 10.74
N GLY A 60 -11.83 -4.74 10.47
CA GLY A 60 -10.85 -3.77 9.97
C GLY A 60 -9.80 -3.43 11.01
N GLY A 61 -8.63 -2.98 10.54
CA GLY A 61 -7.50 -2.63 11.42
C GLY A 61 -6.44 -3.72 11.57
N PHE A 62 -6.52 -4.79 10.79
CA PHE A 62 -5.51 -5.86 10.78
C PHE A 62 -4.70 -5.87 9.48
N ALA A 63 -3.45 -6.31 9.57
CA ALA A 63 -2.56 -6.51 8.45
C ALA A 63 -2.87 -7.83 7.76
N TYR A 64 -3.21 -7.80 6.48
CA TYR A 64 -3.23 -8.98 5.62
C TYR A 64 -1.91 -9.06 4.84
N VAL A 65 -1.06 -10.01 5.22
CA VAL A 65 0.26 -10.22 4.60
C VAL A 65 0.27 -11.54 3.85
N TYR A 66 0.70 -11.51 2.60
CA TYR A 66 0.78 -12.72 1.77
C TYR A 66 2.05 -12.75 0.94
N PHE A 67 2.58 -13.95 0.75
CA PHE A 67 3.68 -14.20 -0.18
C PHE A 67 3.17 -14.27 -1.62
N THR A 68 3.89 -13.69 -2.56
CA THR A 68 3.48 -13.62 -3.98
C THR A 68 4.67 -13.87 -4.91
N TYR A 69 4.36 -14.48 -6.07
CA TYR A 69 5.32 -14.74 -7.17
C TYR A 69 6.65 -15.36 -6.72
N GLY A 70 6.63 -16.18 -5.67
CA GLY A 70 7.80 -16.94 -5.22
C GLY A 70 8.94 -16.11 -4.60
N ASN A 71 8.81 -14.79 -4.44
CA ASN A 71 9.96 -13.96 -4.07
C ASN A 71 9.67 -12.86 -3.03
N HIS A 72 8.43 -12.38 -2.91
CA HIS A 72 8.15 -11.20 -2.11
C HIS A 72 6.84 -11.29 -1.33
N TYR A 73 6.80 -10.61 -0.18
CA TYR A 73 5.57 -10.37 0.56
C TYR A 73 4.89 -9.07 0.10
N CYS A 74 3.58 -9.00 0.29
CA CYS A 74 2.76 -7.80 0.17
C CYS A 74 1.98 -7.61 1.47
N VAL A 75 1.80 -6.35 1.91
CA VAL A 75 1.02 -5.99 3.09
C VAL A 75 -0.19 -5.15 2.73
N ASN A 76 -1.33 -5.49 3.32
CA ASN A 76 -2.59 -4.81 3.11
C ASN A 76 -3.19 -4.43 4.47
N ALA A 77 -3.92 -3.32 4.53
CA ALA A 77 -4.79 -3.00 5.65
C ALA A 77 -6.20 -3.55 5.38
N VAL A 78 -6.73 -4.39 6.26
CA VAL A 78 -8.13 -4.81 6.24
C VAL A 78 -9.00 -3.63 6.68
N THR A 79 -10.07 -3.36 5.95
CA THR A 79 -10.91 -2.15 6.11
C THR A 79 -12.41 -2.43 6.15
N GLY A 80 -12.80 -3.70 6.00
CA GLY A 80 -14.20 -4.11 6.05
C GLY A 80 -14.69 -4.34 7.47
N LYS A 81 -16.01 -4.50 7.62
CA LYS A 81 -16.58 -5.15 8.80
C LYS A 81 -16.32 -6.66 8.70
N ALA A 82 -16.40 -7.37 9.83
CA ALA A 82 -16.38 -8.83 9.82
C ALA A 82 -17.35 -9.41 8.77
N GLY A 83 -16.87 -10.40 8.01
CA GLY A 83 -17.58 -11.00 6.87
C GLY A 83 -17.44 -10.25 5.54
N VAL A 84 -16.94 -9.01 5.53
CA VAL A 84 -16.78 -8.18 4.32
C VAL A 84 -15.30 -8.03 3.97
N ALA A 85 -14.83 -8.81 2.99
CA ALA A 85 -13.42 -8.90 2.65
C ALA A 85 -12.83 -7.73 1.84
N HIS A 86 -12.84 -6.54 2.43
CA HIS A 86 -12.21 -5.34 1.89
C HIS A 86 -10.80 -5.14 2.43
N ALA A 87 -9.84 -4.95 1.54
CA ALA A 87 -8.46 -4.64 1.94
C ALA A 87 -7.84 -3.58 1.03
N VAL A 88 -6.86 -2.86 1.56
CA VAL A 88 -6.07 -1.88 0.84
C VAL A 88 -4.62 -2.32 0.84
N LEU A 89 -4.08 -2.64 -0.33
CA LEU A 89 -2.66 -2.89 -0.53
C LEU A 89 -1.89 -1.59 -0.34
N ILE A 90 -0.88 -1.62 0.53
CA ILE A 90 0.12 -0.54 0.64
C ILE A 90 1.19 -0.84 -0.39
N ARG A 91 1.42 0.06 -1.34
CA ARG A 91 2.25 -0.22 -2.53
C ARG A 91 3.58 0.49 -2.55
N ALA A 92 3.64 1.69 -2.01
CA ALA A 92 4.88 2.41 -1.94
C ALA A 92 4.90 3.35 -0.74
N LEU A 93 6.11 3.51 -0.21
CA LEU A 93 6.40 4.46 0.86
C LEU A 93 7.50 5.42 0.45
N GLU A 94 7.42 6.64 0.97
CA GLU A 94 8.55 7.54 1.12
C GLU A 94 9.23 7.23 2.47
N PRO A 95 10.48 6.70 2.48
CA PRO A 95 11.17 6.33 3.71
C PRO A 95 11.36 7.53 4.66
N LEU A 96 11.14 7.31 5.97
CA LEU A 96 11.34 8.32 7.02
C LEU A 96 12.41 7.90 8.03
N GLU A 97 12.22 6.77 8.73
CA GLU A 97 13.18 6.26 9.72
C GLU A 97 13.70 4.87 9.37
N GLY A 98 14.90 4.55 9.84
CA GLY A 98 15.54 3.27 9.61
C GLY A 98 16.12 3.10 8.20
N ILE A 99 16.32 4.19 7.46
CA ILE A 99 16.77 4.19 6.04
C ILE A 99 18.04 3.37 5.84
N SER A 100 19.07 3.53 6.67
CA SER A 100 20.32 2.75 6.54
C SER A 100 20.09 1.25 6.73
N ASN A 101 19.14 0.85 7.59
CA ASN A 101 18.75 -0.56 7.71
C ASN A 101 17.93 -1.02 6.49
N MET A 102 17.05 -0.17 5.95
CA MET A 102 16.32 -0.45 4.71
C MET A 102 17.27 -0.69 3.53
N MET A 103 18.30 0.14 3.40
CA MET A 103 19.36 -0.01 2.38
C MET A 103 20.04 -1.37 2.49
N LYS A 104 20.47 -1.76 3.70
CA LYS A 104 21.05 -3.09 3.97
C LYS A 104 20.09 -4.22 3.62
N ASN A 105 18.82 -4.11 4.02
CA ASN A 105 17.79 -5.11 3.73
C ASN A 105 17.55 -5.26 2.22
N ARG A 106 17.65 -4.16 1.47
CA ARG A 106 17.42 -4.10 0.02
C ARG A 106 18.67 -4.41 -0.81
N GLY A 107 19.87 -4.24 -0.26
CA GLY A 107 21.12 -4.34 -1.01
C GLY A 107 21.31 -3.20 -2.01
N THR A 108 20.84 -1.98 -1.67
CA THR A 108 20.97 -0.79 -2.51
C THR A 108 21.08 0.46 -1.65
N GLU A 109 21.82 1.45 -2.14
CA GLU A 109 21.96 2.77 -1.51
C GLU A 109 21.01 3.81 -2.13
N ASP A 110 20.29 3.45 -3.21
CA ASP A 110 19.30 4.33 -3.81
C ASP A 110 18.01 4.37 -2.98
N VAL A 111 17.83 5.47 -2.25
CA VAL A 111 16.66 5.73 -1.39
C VAL A 111 15.34 5.60 -2.14
N TYR A 112 15.29 5.99 -3.43
CA TYR A 112 14.07 5.94 -4.24
C TYR A 112 13.65 4.51 -4.60
N LEU A 113 14.56 3.54 -4.50
CA LEU A 113 14.29 2.13 -4.80
C LEU A 113 13.96 1.29 -3.56
N LEU A 114 14.08 1.86 -2.36
CA LEU A 114 13.87 1.12 -1.09
C LEU A 114 12.43 0.62 -0.97
N CYS A 115 11.47 1.54 -1.06
CA CYS A 115 10.07 1.27 -0.79
C CYS A 115 9.17 1.46 -2.03
N ARG A 116 9.75 1.57 -3.23
CA ARG A 116 9.00 1.77 -4.47
C ARG A 116 8.48 0.44 -5.03
N GLY A 117 7.29 0.03 -4.56
CA GLY A 117 6.62 -1.20 -4.95
C GLY A 117 6.36 -2.12 -3.75
N PRO A 118 5.28 -2.93 -3.77
CA PRO A 118 4.78 -3.63 -2.59
C PRO A 118 5.76 -4.68 -2.05
N GLY A 119 6.46 -5.41 -2.92
CA GLY A 119 7.52 -6.33 -2.50
C GLY A 119 8.77 -5.61 -1.99
N ASN A 120 9.07 -4.44 -2.55
CA ASN A 120 10.24 -3.66 -2.18
C ASN A 120 10.08 -3.10 -0.76
N LEU A 121 8.95 -2.45 -0.47
CA LEU A 121 8.70 -1.93 0.87
C LEU A 121 8.67 -3.04 1.93
N CYS A 122 8.07 -4.20 1.64
CA CYS A 122 8.04 -5.30 2.63
C CYS A 122 9.45 -5.78 2.95
N ARG A 123 10.30 -5.94 1.92
CA ARG A 123 11.71 -6.30 2.14
C ARG A 123 12.48 -5.22 2.89
N ALA A 124 12.30 -3.95 2.53
CA ALA A 124 12.96 -2.82 3.21
C ALA A 124 12.62 -2.77 4.70
N MET A 125 11.35 -3.01 5.05
CA MET A 125 10.82 -2.92 6.42
C MET A 125 10.84 -4.24 7.20
N LYS A 126 11.38 -5.34 6.64
CA LYS A 126 11.31 -6.69 7.25
C LYS A 126 9.88 -7.19 7.52
N ILE A 127 8.94 -6.85 6.64
CA ILE A 127 7.58 -7.37 6.71
C ILE A 127 7.52 -8.73 6.01
N ASP A 128 7.13 -9.76 6.76
CA ASP A 128 6.94 -11.13 6.27
C ASP A 128 5.64 -11.76 6.76
N GLY A 129 5.44 -13.05 6.46
CA GLY A 129 4.22 -13.78 6.78
C GLY A 129 3.90 -13.90 8.27
N SER A 130 4.87 -13.70 9.18
CA SER A 130 4.63 -13.70 10.62
C SER A 130 3.74 -12.55 11.09
N LEU A 131 3.65 -11.48 10.30
CA LEU A 131 2.79 -10.32 10.55
C LEU A 131 1.38 -10.45 9.96
N ASN A 132 1.05 -11.58 9.32
CA ASN A 132 -0.30 -11.80 8.82
C ASN A 132 -1.28 -11.94 9.99
N GLY A 133 -2.26 -11.04 10.07
CA GLY A 133 -3.19 -10.93 11.19
C GLY A 133 -2.70 -10.04 12.33
N ALA A 134 -1.56 -9.35 12.19
CA ALA A 134 -1.12 -8.38 13.19
C ALA A 134 -2.06 -7.15 13.22
N SER A 135 -2.31 -6.59 14.41
CA SER A 135 -3.09 -5.37 14.56
C SER A 135 -2.30 -4.15 14.06
N LEU A 136 -2.87 -3.37 13.15
CA LEU A 136 -2.35 -2.08 12.68
C LEU A 136 -2.53 -0.94 13.70
N LEU A 137 -3.06 -1.26 14.87
CA LEU A 137 -3.17 -0.40 16.04
C LEU A 137 -2.26 -0.88 17.19
N GLY A 138 -1.53 -1.98 16.99
CA GLY A 138 -0.64 -2.56 18.00
C GLY A 138 0.77 -1.97 17.95
N ASP A 139 1.73 -2.70 18.52
CA ASP A 139 3.11 -2.22 18.66
C ASP A 139 4.07 -2.68 17.55
N ASP A 140 3.78 -3.83 16.94
CA ASP A 140 4.67 -4.48 15.98
C ASP A 140 4.69 -3.79 14.62
N ILE A 141 3.51 -3.57 14.05
CA ILE A 141 3.29 -2.88 12.78
C ILE A 141 2.03 -2.05 12.91
N PHE A 142 2.09 -0.74 12.68
CA PHE A 142 0.95 0.12 12.91
C PHE A 142 0.92 1.33 11.98
N LEU A 143 -0.25 1.94 11.91
CA LEU A 143 -0.49 3.17 11.15
C LEU A 143 -0.46 4.37 12.09
N ALA A 144 0.35 5.37 11.76
CA ALA A 144 0.42 6.64 12.50
C ALA A 144 -0.02 7.81 11.62
N GLU A 145 -0.51 8.87 12.27
CA GLU A 145 -0.78 10.14 11.60
C GLU A 145 0.52 10.93 11.40
N LEU A 146 0.60 11.66 10.29
CA LEU A 146 1.62 12.68 10.09
C LEU A 146 0.92 14.04 10.06
N PRO A 147 1.15 14.92 11.06
CA PRO A 147 0.63 16.28 11.01
C PRO A 147 1.10 16.97 9.73
N ARG A 148 0.15 17.47 8.94
CA ARG A 148 0.42 18.17 7.68
C ARG A 148 -0.43 19.43 7.59
N GLU A 149 0.21 20.54 7.25
CA GLU A 149 -0.48 21.81 7.01
C GLU A 149 -1.33 21.76 5.74
N LYS A 150 -0.86 21.05 4.70
CA LYS A 150 -1.52 20.96 3.40
C LYS A 150 -2.01 19.54 3.12
N ARG A 151 -3.26 19.43 2.65
CA ARG A 151 -3.84 18.17 2.18
C ARG A 151 -3.19 17.73 0.87
N ILE A 152 -2.84 16.45 0.79
CA ILE A 152 -2.35 15.83 -0.45
C ILE A 152 -3.48 15.78 -1.48
N LYS A 153 -3.22 16.27 -2.69
CA LYS A 153 -4.14 16.17 -3.84
C LYS A 153 -4.07 14.76 -4.46
N VAL A 154 -4.65 13.79 -3.77
CA VAL A 154 -4.62 12.37 -4.17
C VAL A 154 -5.22 12.16 -5.56
N LYS A 155 -4.50 11.45 -6.44
CA LYS A 155 -4.96 11.09 -7.79
C LYS A 155 -5.35 9.61 -7.87
N ARG A 156 -6.43 9.33 -8.61
CA ARG A 156 -6.89 7.97 -8.89
C ARG A 156 -6.36 7.48 -10.24
N THR A 157 -5.90 6.23 -10.31
CA THR A 157 -5.34 5.62 -11.51
C THR A 157 -5.70 4.12 -11.59
N LEU A 158 -5.36 3.47 -12.71
CA LEU A 158 -5.51 2.02 -12.88
C LEU A 158 -4.54 1.28 -11.95
N ARG A 159 -4.97 0.12 -11.46
CA ARG A 159 -4.13 -0.78 -10.65
C ARG A 159 -3.06 -1.45 -11.50
N ILE A 160 -1.96 -1.86 -10.87
CA ILE A 160 -0.78 -2.43 -11.51
C ILE A 160 -0.78 -3.94 -11.35
N GLY A 161 -0.48 -4.66 -12.43
CA GLY A 161 -0.23 -6.10 -12.39
C GLY A 161 -1.50 -6.96 -12.26
N ILE A 162 -2.68 -6.39 -12.55
CA ILE A 162 -3.95 -7.12 -12.58
C ILE A 162 -4.40 -7.39 -14.02
N THR A 163 -4.94 -8.58 -14.25
CA THR A 163 -5.58 -8.97 -15.53
C THR A 163 -7.10 -8.96 -15.43
N LYS A 164 -7.64 -9.19 -14.22
CA LYS A 164 -9.07 -9.14 -13.92
C LYS A 164 -9.46 -7.76 -13.43
N ASN A 165 -10.64 -7.27 -13.81
CA ASN A 165 -11.15 -5.94 -13.47
C ASN A 165 -10.15 -4.76 -13.68
N PRO A 166 -9.46 -4.67 -14.84
CA PRO A 166 -8.35 -3.74 -15.05
C PRO A 166 -8.79 -2.28 -15.22
N GLY A 167 -10.02 -2.03 -15.68
CA GLY A 167 -10.51 -0.69 -16.04
C GLY A 167 -10.91 0.22 -14.87
N LYS A 168 -10.82 -0.26 -13.63
CA LYS A 168 -11.27 0.49 -12.45
C LYS A 168 -10.15 1.34 -11.86
N LEU A 169 -10.48 2.60 -11.56
CA LEU A 169 -9.56 3.57 -10.94
C LEU A 169 -9.48 3.37 -9.42
N TYR A 170 -8.97 2.21 -9.00
CA TYR A 170 -8.87 1.77 -7.60
C TYR A 170 -7.46 1.89 -7.02
N ARG A 171 -6.51 2.48 -7.77
CA ARG A 171 -5.19 2.88 -7.27
C ARG A 171 -5.17 4.35 -6.92
N PHE A 172 -4.60 4.69 -5.77
CA PHE A 172 -4.50 6.05 -5.25
C PHE A 172 -3.02 6.41 -5.08
N ILE A 173 -2.63 7.60 -5.53
CA ILE A 173 -1.25 8.08 -5.46
C ILE A 173 -1.18 9.52 -4.95
N ASP A 174 -0.09 9.85 -4.27
CA ASP A 174 0.39 11.22 -4.18
C ASP A 174 1.11 11.58 -5.50
N PRO A 175 0.53 12.44 -6.36
CA PRO A 175 1.13 12.75 -7.66
C PRO A 175 2.41 13.59 -7.57
N GLN A 176 2.74 14.16 -6.41
CA GLN A 176 3.95 14.95 -6.20
C GLN A 176 5.11 14.11 -5.64
N SER A 177 4.83 12.91 -5.10
CA SER A 177 5.86 12.07 -4.51
C SER A 177 6.68 11.34 -5.58
N PRO A 178 8.03 11.45 -5.56
CA PRO A 178 8.90 10.69 -6.46
C PRO A 178 8.92 9.18 -6.10
N PHE A 179 8.40 8.80 -4.94
CA PHE A 179 8.41 7.43 -4.41
C PHE A 179 7.28 6.56 -4.95
N VAL A 180 6.32 7.13 -5.71
CA VAL A 180 5.23 6.36 -6.34
C VAL A 180 5.80 5.30 -7.29
N SER A 181 5.28 4.07 -7.17
CA SER A 181 5.65 2.97 -8.05
C SER A 181 5.04 3.14 -9.44
N ARG A 182 5.83 2.75 -10.46
CA ARG A 182 5.49 2.78 -11.90
C ARG A 182 4.61 3.99 -12.28
N ILE A 183 5.25 5.14 -12.47
CA ILE A 183 4.59 6.29 -13.05
C ILE A 183 4.53 6.07 -14.56
N ASN A 184 3.34 6.10 -15.16
CA ASN A 184 3.24 6.29 -16.62
C ASN A 184 3.51 7.78 -16.91
N TYR A 185 4.78 8.18 -16.82
CA TYR A 185 5.24 9.57 -16.90
C TYR A 185 4.75 10.25 -18.19
N LYS A 186 4.71 9.50 -19.30
CA LYS A 186 4.22 9.96 -20.60
C LYS A 186 2.76 10.44 -20.58
N LYS A 187 1.90 9.87 -19.73
CA LYS A 187 0.48 10.24 -19.65
C LYS A 187 0.23 11.42 -18.69
N LEU A 188 1.06 11.56 -17.65
CA LEU A 188 1.03 12.70 -16.72
C LEU A 188 1.60 13.98 -17.36
N LEU A 189 2.71 13.88 -18.09
CA LEU A 189 3.29 15.00 -18.83
C LEU A 189 2.33 15.53 -19.92
N LYS A 190 1.68 14.65 -20.70
CA LYS A 190 0.66 15.07 -21.68
C LYS A 190 -0.56 15.77 -21.06
N ALA A 191 -0.94 15.40 -19.84
CA ALA A 191 -2.06 16.03 -19.14
C ALA A 191 -1.71 17.40 -18.54
N ASN A 192 -0.44 17.60 -18.16
CA ASN A 192 0.05 18.89 -17.66
C ASN A 192 0.39 19.87 -18.79
N LEU A 193 0.95 19.39 -19.90
CA LEU A 193 1.19 20.22 -21.11
C LEU A 193 -0.10 20.83 -21.66
N LYS A 194 -1.21 20.06 -21.65
CA LYS A 194 -2.54 20.56 -22.06
C LYS A 194 -3.15 21.61 -21.13
N LYS A 195 -2.64 21.77 -19.91
CA LYS A 195 -3.10 22.78 -18.93
C LYS A 195 -2.30 24.08 -18.96
N VAL A 196 -1.13 24.07 -19.60
CA VAL A 196 -0.28 25.26 -19.79
C VAL A 196 -0.56 25.91 -21.15
N SER A 197 -1.17 25.16 -22.08
CA SER A 197 -1.54 25.61 -23.42
C SER A 197 -3.03 25.99 -23.54
N ALA A 198 -3.72 26.28 -22.44
CA ALA A 198 -5.15 26.61 -22.38
C ALA A 198 -5.39 27.80 -21.46
#